data_AF-A0A7X6X316-F1
#
_entry.id   AF-A0A7X6X316-F1
#
_cell.length_a   1.000
_cell.length_b   1.000
_cell.length_c   1.000
_cell.angle_alpha   90.00
_cell.angle_beta   90.00
_cell.angle_gamma   90.00
#
_symmetry.space_group_name_H-M   'P 1'
#
loop_
_entity.id
_entity.type
_entity.pdbx_description
1 polymer ?
#
loop_
_entity_poly.entity_id
_entity_poly.type
_entity_poly.pdbx_seq_one_letter_code
_entity_poly.pdbx_strand_id
1 'polypeptide(L)' 'MYQSLIQLQAELLQCTNCSLAKTRTRVIPGEGPADSPIMLLGEAPGG' A
#
# COMPACT_ATOMS: atom_id res chain seq x y z
N MET A 1 8.81 -7.17 11.11
CA MET A 1 9.55 -6.53 10.00
C MET A 1 9.31 -7.37 8.76
N TYR A 2 8.77 -6.78 7.70
CA TYR A 2 8.44 -7.50 6.46
C TYR A 2 9.70 -7.92 5.71
N GLN A 3 9.68 -9.10 5.07
CA GLN A 3 10.81 -9.65 4.31
C GLN A 3 10.66 -9.48 2.80
N SER A 4 9.48 -9.07 2.32
CA SER A 4 9.22 -8.80 0.91
C SER A 4 8.06 -7.82 0.72
N LEU A 5 7.98 -7.19 -0.46
CA LEU A 5 6.84 -6.36 -0.83
C LEU A 5 5.53 -7.17 -0.92
N ILE A 6 5.62 -8.46 -1.28
CA ILE A 6 4.46 -9.36 -1.30
C ILE A 6 3.89 -9.55 0.11
N GLN A 7 4.75 -9.77 1.10
CA GLN A 7 4.33 -9.93 2.50
C GLN A 7 3.69 -8.64 3.03
N LEU A 8 4.30 -7.48 2.73
CA LEU A 8 3.73 -6.18 3.08
C LEU A 8 2.37 -5.97 2.41
N GLN A 9 2.25 -6.26 1.12
CA GLN A 9 1.01 -6.09 0.36
C GLN A 9 -0.13 -6.94 0.93
N ALA A 10 0.14 -8.18 1.35
CA ALA A 10 -0.87 -9.05 1.96
C ALA A 10 -1.47 -8.46 3.26
N GLU A 11 -0.65 -7.77 4.07
CA GLU A 11 -1.11 -7.08 5.28
C GLU A 11 -1.84 -5.78 4.94
N LEU A 12 -1.32 -5.00 3.98
CA LEU A 12 -1.95 -3.74 3.53
C LEU A 12 -3.40 -3.98 3.04
N LEU A 13 -3.64 -5.05 2.26
CA LEU A 13 -4.96 -5.38 1.73
C LEU A 13 -6.01 -5.61 2.83
N GLN A 14 -5.59 -6.00 4.03
CA GLN A 14 -6.46 -6.30 5.18
C GLN A 14 -6.46 -5.19 6.25
N CYS A 15 -5.69 -4.12 6.06
CA CYS A 15 -5.44 -3.11 7.09
C CYS A 15 -6.72 -2.36 7.50
N THR A 16 -7.16 -2.47 8.74
CA THR A 16 -8.33 -1.75 9.28
C THR A 16 -7.97 -0.73 10.35
N ASN A 17 -6.70 -0.31 10.39
CA ASN A 17 -6.13 0.47 11.50
C ASN A 17 -6.59 1.94 11.57
N CYS A 18 -7.37 2.45 10.62
CA CYS A 18 -7.89 3.81 10.66
C CYS A 18 -9.27 3.93 10.00
N SER A 19 -9.90 5.10 10.13
CA SER A 19 -11.24 5.39 9.62
C SER A 19 -11.39 5.26 8.10
N LEU A 20 -10.30 5.40 7.32
CA LEU A 20 -10.33 5.23 5.87
C LEU A 20 -10.78 3.83 5.44
N ALA A 21 -10.57 2.81 6.29
CA ALA A 21 -11.03 1.46 6.01
C ALA A 21 -12.56 1.33 5.90
N LYS A 22 -13.30 2.29 6.48
CA LYS A 22 -14.76 2.29 6.49
C LYS A 22 -15.37 2.73 5.17
N THR A 23 -14.67 3.57 4.40
CA THR A 23 -15.22 4.22 3.22
C THR A 23 -14.50 3.84 1.92
N ARG A 24 -13.24 3.39 1.98
CA ARG A 24 -12.49 3.00 0.78
C ARG A 24 -13.15 1.82 0.06
N THR A 25 -13.16 1.85 -1.27
CA THR A 25 -13.58 0.71 -2.09
C THR A 25 -12.53 -0.40 -2.11
N ARG A 26 -11.25 -0.02 -2.16
CA ARG A 26 -10.11 -0.94 -2.17
C ARG A 26 -8.87 -0.24 -1.61
N VAL A 27 -7.90 -1.05 -1.20
CA VAL A 27 -6.53 -0.59 -0.96
C VAL A 27 -5.81 -0.52 -2.30
N ILE A 28 -4.98 0.51 -2.50
CA ILE A 28 -4.20 0.71 -3.72
C ILE A 28 -2.73 0.69 -3.31
N PRO A 29 -2.07 -0.48 -3.38
CA PRO A 29 -0.63 -0.60 -3.15
C PRO A 29 0.16 0.18 -4.21
N GLY A 30 1.37 0.62 -3.86
CA GLY A 30 2.32 1.13 -4.85
C GLY A 30 2.81 0.02 -5.77
N GLU A 31 3.22 0.39 -6.99
CA GLU A 31 3.70 -0.53 -8.02
C GLU A 31 5.09 -0.12 -8.50
N GLY A 32 5.89 -1.10 -8.93
CA GLY A 32 7.23 -0.89 -9.47
C GLY A 32 8.21 -2.00 -9.09
N PRO A 33 9.42 -2.00 -9.68
CA PRO A 33 10.47 -2.95 -9.32
C PRO A 33 10.90 -2.78 -7.86
N ALA A 34 11.07 -3.89 -7.14
CA ALA A 34 11.49 -3.87 -5.73
C ALA A 34 12.91 -3.31 -5.54
N ASP A 35 13.73 -3.37 -6.59
CA ASP A 35 15.12 -2.92 -6.67
C ASP A 35 15.28 -1.58 -7.39
N SER A 36 14.19 -0.85 -7.63
CA SER A 36 14.25 0.48 -8.25
C SER A 36 15.12 1.43 -7.41
N PRO A 37 16.07 2.18 -8.02
CA PRO A 37 16.91 3.13 -7.28
C PRO A 37 16.14 4.39 -6.84
N ILE A 38 14.94 4.61 -7.38
CA ILE A 38 14.08 5.76 -7.10
C ILE A 38 12.67 5.28 -6.77
N MET A 39 12.09 5.86 -5.72
CA MET A 39 10.68 5.69 -5.34
C MET A 39 10.00 7.06 -5.32
N LEU A 40 8.81 7.14 -5.91
CA LEU A 40 7.97 8.35 -5.87
C LEU A 40 6.84 8.14 -4.86
N LEU A 41 6.67 9.09 -3.95
CA LEU A 41 5.63 9.04 -2.91
C LEU A 41 4.63 10.17 -3.14
N GLY A 42 3.35 9.81 -3.30
CA GLY A 42 2.23 10.76 -3.31
C GLY A 42 1.53 10.86 -1.96
N GLU A 43 0.50 11.70 -1.86
CA GLU A 43 -0.26 11.90 -0.61
C GLU A 43 -1.25 10.75 -0.34
N ALA A 44 -2.16 10.48 -1.28
CA ALA A 44 -3.19 9.45 -1.17
C ALA A 44 -3.73 9.08 -2.57
N PRO A 45 -4.39 7.92 -2.73
CA PRO A 45 -5.10 7.64 -3.97
C PRO A 45 -6.19 8.67 -4.26
N GLY A 46 -6.35 9.03 -5.53
CA GLY A 46 -7.42 9.92 -5.98
C GLY A 46 -8.78 9.21 -6.01
N GLY A 47 -9.84 9.99 -5.76
CA GLY A 47 -11.24 9.55 -5.74
C GLY A 47 -12.17 10.65 -5.24
#